data_AF-A0AAD7H1T6-F1
#
_entry.id   AF-A0AAD7H1T6-F1
#
_cell.length_a   1.000
_cell.length_b   1.000
_cell.length_c   1.000
_cell.angle_alpha   90.00
_cell.angle_beta   90.00
_cell.angle_gamma   90.00
#
_symmetry.space_group_name_H-M   'P 1'
#
loop_
_entity.id
_entity.type
_entity.pdbx_description
1 polymer ?
#
loop_
_entity_poly.entity_id
_entity_poly.type
_entity_poly.pdbx_seq_one_letter_code
_entity_poly.pdbx_strand_id
1 'polypeptide(L)' 'GLIARTPDMYLYEMQEELREMCNVEVSLLTIWRALRRRGITRKRVCASILFLLLS' A
#
# COMPACT_ATOMS: atom_id res chain seq x y z
N GLY A 1 -10.12 8.24 -1.80
CA GLY A 1 -9.54 6.90 -1.96
C GLY A 1 -8.30 6.79 -1.10
N LEU A 2 -8.34 5.95 -0.07
CA LEU A 2 -7.32 5.82 0.97
C LEU A 2 -5.90 5.54 0.41
N ILE A 3 -5.83 4.72 -0.64
CA ILE A 3 -4.57 4.27 -1.24
C ILE A 3 -3.77 5.40 -1.92
N ALA A 4 -4.43 6.47 -2.34
CA ALA A 4 -3.74 7.60 -2.98
C ALA A 4 -3.08 8.56 -1.97
N ARG A 5 -3.37 8.44 -0.67
CA ARG A 5 -2.95 9.40 0.36
C ARG A 5 -1.71 8.97 1.16
N THR A 6 -1.37 7.69 1.17
CA THR A 6 -0.26 7.14 1.98
C THR A 6 0.45 6.01 1.24
N PRO A 7 1.51 6.31 0.45
CA PRO A 7 2.26 5.30 -0.29
C PRO A 7 3.05 4.32 0.60
N ASP A 8 3.19 4.64 1.90
CA ASP A 8 3.97 3.86 2.87
C ASP A 8 3.14 2.90 3.73
N MET A 9 1.82 2.83 3.53
CA MET A 9 0.93 1.99 4.34
C MET A 9 1.21 0.50 4.13
N TYR A 10 1.44 -0.22 5.23
CA TYR A 10 1.61 -1.66 5.24
C TYR A 10 0.28 -2.40 5.09
N LEU A 11 0.32 -3.67 4.67
CA LEU A 11 -0.88 -4.49 4.49
C LEU A 11 -1.67 -4.70 5.80
N TYR A 12 -0.99 -4.76 6.95
CA TYR A 12 -1.66 -4.92 8.25
C TYR A 12 -2.36 -3.63 8.68
N GLU A 13 -1.79 -2.47 8.40
CA GLU A 13 -2.43 -1.16 8.65
C GLU A 13 -3.67 -1.03 7.78
N MET A 14 -3.57 -1.44 6.51
CA MET A 14 -4.69 -1.46 5.60
C MET A 14 -5.80 -2.44 6.03
N GLN A 15 -5.43 -3.54 6.69
CA GLN A 15 -6.39 -4.49 7.26
C GLN A 15 -7.15 -3.87 8.44
N GLU A 16 -6.45 -3.19 9.34
CA GLU A 16 -7.07 -2.53 10.49
C GLU A 16 -8.00 -1.40 10.03
N GLU A 17 -7.57 -0.57 9.09
CA GLU A 17 -8.39 0.50 8.50
C GLU A 17 -9.67 -0.03 7.84
N LEU A 18 -9.61 -1.18 7.15
CA LEU A 18 -10.78 -1.83 6.57
C LEU A 18 -11.73 -2.37 7.64
N ARG A 19 -11.18 -2.84 8.76
CA ARG A 19 -11.96 -3.28 9.90
C ARG A 19 -12.63 -2.11 10.60
N GLU A 20 -11.90 -1.03 10.87
CA GLU A 20 -12.40 0.13 11.60
C GLU A 20 -13.41 0.94 10.78
N MET A 21 -13.11 1.23 9.51
CA MET A 21 -13.98 2.09 8.69
C MET A 21 -15.11 1.35 8.00
N CYS A 22 -14.91 0.08 7.63
CA CYS A 22 -15.89 -0.68 6.85
C CYS A 22 -16.49 -1.86 7.63
N ASN A 23 -16.00 -2.15 8.84
CA ASN A 23 -16.40 -3.33 9.63
C ASN A 23 -16.24 -4.65 8.85
N VAL A 24 -15.22 -4.72 7.99
CA VAL A 24 -14.93 -5.92 7.19
C VAL A 24 -13.59 -6.51 7.61
N GLU A 25 -13.60 -7.79 7.97
CA GLU A 25 -12.39 -8.56 8.18
C GLU A 25 -11.90 -9.14 6.85
N VAL A 26 -10.70 -8.75 6.43
CA VAL A 26 -10.10 -9.15 5.15
C VAL A 26 -8.72 -9.72 5.40
N SER A 27 -8.40 -10.89 4.84
CA SER A 27 -7.05 -11.44 4.94
C SER A 27 -6.02 -10.58 4.20
N LEU A 28 -4.77 -10.55 4.71
CA LEU A 28 -3.65 -9.87 4.05
C LEU A 28 -3.46 -10.34 2.59
N LEU A 29 -3.70 -11.63 2.31
CA LEU A 29 -3.61 -12.19 0.97
C LEU A 29 -4.67 -11.60 0.03
N THR A 30 -5.90 -11.42 0.52
CA THR A 30 -6.99 -10.79 -0.23
C THR A 30 -6.67 -9.33 -0.53
N ILE A 31 -6.14 -8.59 0.45
CA ILE A 31 -5.69 -7.20 0.27
C ILE A 31 -4.58 -7.14 -0.79
N TRP A 32 -3.56 -7.99 -0.68
CA TRP A 32 -2.47 -8.05 -1.65
C TRP A 32 -2.95 -8.36 -3.07
N ARG A 33 -3.84 -9.34 -3.23
CA ARG A 33 -4.43 -9.67 -4.54
C ARG A 33 -5.24 -8.52 -5.10
N ALA A 34 -5.99 -7.79 -4.26
CA ALA A 34 -6.74 -6.61 -4.68
C ALA A 34 -5.83 -5.47 -5.16
N LEU A 35 -4.75 -5.18 -4.41
CA LEU A 35 -3.74 -4.19 -4.79
C LEU A 35 -3.06 -4.56 -6.12
N ARG A 36 -2.62 -5.81 -6.26
CA ARG A 36 -1.96 -6.30 -7.47
C ARG A 36 -2.88 -6.22 -8.69
N ARG A 37 -4.16 -6.56 -8.57
CA ARG A 37 -5.15 -6.39 -9.66
C ARG A 37 -5.34 -4.93 -10.07
N ARG A 38 -5.11 -3.98 -9.16
CA ARG A 38 -5.15 -2.55 -9.44
C ARG A 38 -3.80 -1.98 -9.91
N GLY A 39 -2.80 -2.83 -10.16
CA GLY A 39 -1.46 -2.42 -10.59
C GLY A 39 -0.63 -1.76 -9.47
N ILE A 40 -1.08 -1.83 -8.23
CA ILE A 40 -0.37 -1.26 -7.08
C ILE A 40 0.65 -2.29 -6.63
N THR A 41 1.92 -1.98 -6.89
CA THR A 41 3.07 -2.78 -6.46
C THR A 41 3.88 -1.97 -5.46
N ARG A 42 4.30 -2.58 -4.36
CA ARG A 42 5.21 -1.94 -3.40
C ARG A 42 6.60 -1.80 -4.02
N LYS A 43 6.83 -0.70 -4.74
CA LYS A 43 8.16 -0.33 -5.23
C LYS A 43 8.87 0.37 -4.07
N ARG A 44 9.94 -0.25 -3.55
CA ARG A 44 10.85 0.48 -2.67
C ARG A 44 11.52 1.56 -3.51
N VAL A 45 11.37 2.81 -3.08
CA VAL A 45 12.17 3.90 -3.61
C VAL A 45 13.60 3.65 -3.14
N CYS A 46 14.46 3.16 -4.03
CA CYS A 46 15.89 3.10 -3.76
C CYS A 46 16.40 4.54 -3.66
N ALA A 47 16.83 4.97 -2.47
CA ALA A 47 17.38 6.31 -2.22
C ALA A 47 18.52 6.68 -3.20
N SER A 48 19.21 5.66 -3.74
CA SER A 48 20.23 5.80 -4.77
C SER A 48 19.72 6.42 -6.08
N ILE A 49 18.47 6.17 -6.49
CA ILE A 49 17.90 6.79 -7.69
C ILE A 49 17.53 8.26 -7.42
N LEU A 50 17.06 8.57 -6.22
CA LEU A 50 16.71 9.94 -5.81
C LEU A 50 17.94 10.85 -5.75
N PHE A 51 19.09 10.33 -5.29
CA PHE A 51 20.35 11.07 -5.31
C PHE A 51 20.79 11.44 -6.73
N LEU A 52 20.68 10.51 -7.69
CA LEU A 52 21.06 10.74 -9.10
C LEU A 52 20.14 11.70 -9.85
N LEU A 53 18.88 11.85 -9.43
CA LEU A 53 17.92 12.77 -10.04
C LEU A 53 17.97 14.19 -9.44
N LEU A 54 18.69 14.36 -8.32
CA LEU A 54 18.89 15.62 -7.61
C LEU A 54 20.34 16.15 -7.69
N SER A 55 21.21 15.49 -8.46
CA SER A 55 22.60 15.91 -8.71
C SER A 55 22.85 16.33 -10.15
#